data_AF-A0A6I7QM10-F1
#
_entry.id   AF-A0A6I7QM10-F1
#
_cell.length_a   1.000
_cell.length_b   1.000
_cell.length_c   1.000
_cell.angle_alpha   90.00
_cell.angle_beta   90.00
_cell.angle_gamma   90.00
#
_symmetry.space_group_name_H-M   'P 1'
#
loop_
_entity.id
_entity.type
_entity.pdbx_description
1 polymer ?
#
loop_
_entity_poly.entity_id
_entity_poly.type
_entity_poly.pdbx_seq_one_letter_code
_entity_poly.pdbx_strand_id
1 'polypeptide(L)'
;MYILSPVNANTNVMIHIPFNIDIDPIERLLLVNFENDTDTLYTGFEPQVFDDPFSGQGNLVIGWRNHGRVDVYHEAGLRLDPEKYDIAGKGLAAGMTYQKNQVPVKQQGITHDWREIG
;
A
#
# COMPACT_ATOMS: atom_id res chain seq x y z
N MET A 1 -17.76 -38.23 -39.07
CA MET A 1 -18.51 -36.97 -39.22
C MET A 1 -19.28 -36.76 -37.93
N TYR A 2 -18.77 -35.94 -37.01
CA TYR A 2 -19.45 -35.65 -35.75
C TYR A 2 -20.22 -34.35 -35.93
N ILE A 3 -21.54 -34.41 -35.79
CA ILE A 3 -22.39 -33.22 -35.80
C ILE A 3 -22.28 -32.61 -34.40
N LEU A 4 -21.67 -31.44 -34.31
CA LEU A 4 -21.72 -30.64 -33.07
C LEU A 4 -23.16 -30.12 -32.94
N SER A 5 -23.86 -30.54 -31.89
CA SER A 5 -25.14 -29.94 -31.52
C SER A 5 -24.96 -28.46 -31.17
N PRO A 6 -25.89 -27.57 -31.55
CA PRO A 6 -25.77 -26.16 -31.23
C PRO A 6 -25.82 -25.95 -29.71
N VAL A 7 -24.84 -25.23 -29.16
CA VAL A 7 -24.89 -24.74 -27.78
C VAL A 7 -26.04 -23.73 -27.70
N ASN A 8 -27.09 -24.06 -26.96
CA ASN A 8 -28.18 -23.13 -26.65
C ASN A 8 -27.63 -21.96 -25.84
N ALA A 9 -27.61 -20.75 -26.43
CA ALA A 9 -27.03 -19.53 -25.86
C ALA A 9 -27.82 -18.90 -24.69
N ASN A 10 -28.69 -19.67 -24.00
CA ASN A 10 -29.64 -19.14 -23.00
C ASN A 10 -29.57 -19.85 -21.64
N THR A 11 -28.40 -20.32 -21.21
CA THR A 11 -28.22 -20.75 -19.82
C THR A 11 -27.80 -19.54 -18.98
N ASN A 12 -28.72 -19.01 -18.17
CA ASN A 12 -28.38 -18.08 -17.10
C ASN A 12 -27.52 -18.84 -16.07
N VAL A 13 -26.20 -18.68 -16.18
CA VAL A 13 -25.26 -19.18 -15.18
C VAL A 13 -25.24 -18.16 -14.04
N MET A 14 -25.66 -18.58 -12.85
CA MET A 14 -25.51 -17.77 -11.64
C MET A 14 -24.03 -17.72 -11.26
N ILE A 15 -23.42 -16.54 -11.39
CA ILE A 15 -22.04 -16.30 -10.97
C ILE A 15 -22.08 -15.94 -9.47
N HIS A 16 -21.52 -16.81 -8.63
CA HIS A 16 -21.26 -16.48 -7.23
C HIS A 16 -19.87 -15.85 -7.11
N ILE A 17 -19.81 -14.60 -6.68
CA ILE A 17 -18.56 -13.91 -6.34
C ILE A 17 -18.37 -14.05 -4.83
N PRO A 18 -17.41 -14.85 -4.33
CA PRO A 18 -17.28 -15.18 -2.91
C PRO A 18 -16.50 -14.11 -2.11
N PHE A 19 -16.46 -12.87 -2.59
CA PHE A 19 -15.73 -11.78 -1.96
C PHE A 19 -16.43 -10.44 -2.20
N ASN A 20 -16.16 -9.49 -1.31
CA ASN A 20 -16.53 -8.10 -1.48
C ASN A 20 -15.27 -7.29 -1.82
N ILE A 21 -15.45 -6.21 -2.57
CA ILE A 21 -14.40 -5.22 -2.83
C ILE A 21 -14.83 -3.95 -2.15
N ASP A 22 -14.07 -3.53 -1.15
CA ASP A 22 -14.19 -2.22 -0.53
C ASP A 22 -13.17 -1.25 -1.14
N ILE A 23 -13.53 0.03 -1.21
CA ILE A 23 -12.67 1.07 -1.77
C ILE A 23 -12.19 1.95 -0.64
N ASP A 24 -10.87 1.98 -0.45
CA ASP A 24 -10.20 2.98 0.38
C ASP A 24 -9.65 4.09 -0.52
N PRO A 25 -10.18 5.33 -0.42
CA PRO A 25 -9.71 6.43 -1.24
C PRO A 25 -8.29 6.82 -0.85
N ILE A 26 -7.39 6.89 -1.84
CA ILE A 26 -6.03 7.41 -1.70
C ILE A 26 -5.89 8.52 -2.74
N GLU A 27 -5.44 9.70 -2.32
CA GLU A 27 -5.30 10.87 -3.19
C GLU A 27 -4.10 10.72 -4.13
N ARG A 28 -2.95 10.24 -3.61
CA ARG A 28 -1.74 9.96 -4.40
C ARG A 28 -1.02 8.73 -3.87
N LEU A 29 -0.45 7.94 -4.78
CA LEU A 29 0.33 6.74 -4.50
C LEU A 29 1.60 6.74 -5.36
N LEU A 30 2.75 6.45 -4.75
CA LEU A 30 4.01 6.19 -5.44
C LEU A 30 4.58 4.85 -4.99
N LEU A 31 5.15 4.09 -5.93
CA LEU A 31 5.88 2.86 -5.63
C LEU A 31 7.35 3.04 -6.02
N VAL A 32 8.25 2.88 -5.06
CA VAL A 32 9.70 3.00 -5.23
C VAL A 32 10.35 1.68 -4.85
N ASN A 33 10.61 0.83 -5.84
CA ASN A 33 11.29 -0.45 -5.62
C ASN A 33 12.81 -0.28 -5.68
N PHE A 34 13.53 -1.02 -4.84
CA PHE A 34 14.98 -1.11 -4.87
C PHE A 34 15.42 -2.38 -5.58
N GLU A 35 15.83 -2.24 -6.84
CA GLU A 35 16.17 -3.40 -7.69
C GLU A 35 17.68 -3.68 -7.72
N ASN A 36 18.50 -2.68 -8.05
CA ASN A 36 19.93 -2.89 -8.31
C ASN A 36 20.85 -2.56 -7.12
N ASP A 37 20.38 -1.75 -6.17
CA ASP A 37 21.11 -1.37 -4.95
C ASP A 37 20.17 -1.56 -3.75
N THR A 38 20.03 -2.82 -3.33
CA THR A 38 19.06 -3.22 -2.33
C THR A 38 19.51 -2.73 -0.95
N ASP A 39 18.64 -1.99 -0.26
CA ASP A 39 18.88 -1.64 1.13
C ASP A 39 18.91 -2.90 2.03
N THR A 40 19.71 -2.84 3.10
CA THR A 40 19.87 -3.97 4.02
C THR A 40 18.59 -4.33 4.79
N LEU A 41 17.66 -3.38 4.92
CA LEU A 41 16.41 -3.54 5.64
C LEU A 41 15.20 -3.59 4.70
N TYR A 42 15.17 -2.75 3.66
CA TYR A 42 14.01 -2.56 2.78
C TYR A 42 14.22 -3.02 1.33
N THR A 43 13.16 -3.55 0.72
CA THR A 43 13.04 -3.83 -0.72
C THR A 43 12.41 -2.67 -1.48
N GLY A 44 11.77 -1.72 -0.79
CA GLY A 44 11.15 -0.56 -1.40
C GLY A 44 10.29 0.24 -0.44
N PHE A 45 9.85 1.40 -0.92
CA PHE A 45 8.93 2.29 -0.22
C PHE A 45 7.68 2.54 -1.04
N GLU A 46 6.58 2.73 -0.34
CA GLU A 46 5.29 3.10 -0.90
C GLU A 46 4.73 4.32 -0.15
N PRO A 47 5.05 5.55 -0.61
CA PRO A 47 4.43 6.77 -0.13
C PRO A 47 2.98 6.90 -0.60
N GLN A 48 2.12 7.32 0.31
CA GLN A 48 0.70 7.56 0.11
C GLN A 48 0.30 8.93 0.67
N VAL A 49 -0.62 9.60 -0.01
CA VAL A 49 -1.24 10.84 0.46
C VAL A 49 -2.73 10.62 0.64
N PHE A 50 -3.25 11.06 1.77
CA PHE A 50 -4.67 11.06 2.09
C PHE A 50 -5.17 12.49 2.27
N ASP A 51 -6.38 12.73 1.80
CA ASP A 51 -7.13 13.96 2.02
C ASP A 51 -8.62 13.65 2.00
N ASP A 52 -9.05 12.84 2.96
CA ASP A 52 -10.43 12.36 3.04
C ASP A 52 -10.99 12.38 4.47
N PRO A 53 -12.32 12.41 4.66
CA PRO A 53 -12.93 12.48 5.99
C PRO A 53 -12.70 11.26 6.88
N PHE A 54 -12.42 10.09 6.30
CA PHE A 54 -12.26 8.81 6.99
C PHE A 54 -10.82 8.65 7.50
N SER A 55 -9.84 8.71 6.59
CA SER A 55 -8.42 8.52 6.90
C SER A 55 -7.78 9.79 7.45
N GLY A 56 -8.41 10.96 7.25
CA GLY A 56 -7.85 12.26 7.59
C GLY A 56 -6.96 12.81 6.49
N GLN A 57 -6.14 13.79 6.85
CA GLN A 57 -5.22 14.47 5.93
C GLN A 57 -3.78 14.26 6.39
N GLY A 58 -2.92 13.86 5.45
CA GLY A 58 -1.50 13.67 5.73
C GLY A 58 -0.83 12.65 4.82
N ASN A 59 0.45 12.41 5.10
CA ASN A 59 1.28 11.46 4.39
C ASN A 59 1.49 10.19 5.20
N LEU A 60 1.64 9.07 4.49
CA LEU A 60 2.03 7.77 5.00
C LEU A 60 3.13 7.19 4.12
N VAL A 61 4.06 6.43 4.70
CA VAL A 61 5.05 5.65 3.97
C VAL A 61 5.02 4.22 4.49
N ILE A 62 4.80 3.26 3.59
CA ILE A 62 5.01 1.84 3.86
C ILE A 62 6.45 1.49 3.48
N GLY A 63 7.23 0.98 4.44
CA GLY A 63 8.54 0.39 4.23
C GLY A 63 8.44 -1.12 4.10
N TRP A 64 8.68 -1.66 2.92
CA TRP A 64 8.63 -3.10 2.65
C TRP A 64 9.95 -3.74 3.08
N ARG A 65 9.96 -4.52 4.17
CA ARG A 65 11.21 -5.15 4.66
C ARG A 65 11.60 -6.37 3.85
N ASN A 66 12.90 -6.68 3.83
CA ASN A 66 13.48 -7.85 3.18
C ASN A 66 12.87 -9.20 3.63
N HIS A 67 12.40 -9.31 4.88
CA HIS A 67 11.72 -10.52 5.37
C HIS A 67 10.22 -10.56 5.04
N GLY A 68 9.70 -9.56 4.33
CA GLY A 68 8.33 -9.47 3.82
C GLY A 68 7.31 -8.85 4.77
N ARG A 69 7.71 -8.30 5.93
CA ARG A 69 6.79 -7.53 6.80
C ARG A 69 6.91 -6.04 6.48
N VAL A 70 5.96 -5.23 6.95
CA VAL A 70 5.93 -3.79 6.64
C VAL A 70 6.14 -2.93 7.87
N ASP A 71 6.85 -1.81 7.72
CA ASP A 71 6.80 -0.69 8.65
C ASP A 71 5.87 0.39 8.09
N VAL A 72 5.10 1.03 8.96
CA VAL A 72 4.18 2.12 8.59
C VAL A 72 4.59 3.38 9.34
N TYR A 73 4.99 4.40 8.60
CA TYR A 73 5.27 5.74 9.10
C TYR A 73 4.15 6.66 8.67
N HIS A 74 3.52 7.40 9.58
CA HIS A 74 2.39 8.25 9.20
C HIS A 74 2.33 9.57 9.97
N GLU A 75 1.77 10.60 9.34
CA GLU A 75 1.50 11.87 10.00
C GLU A 75 0.40 11.73 11.08
N ALA A 76 0.52 12.50 12.15
CA ALA A 76 -0.46 12.52 13.26
C ALA A 76 -1.88 12.97 12.86
N GLY A 77 -2.02 13.60 11.68
CA GLY A 77 -3.32 13.97 11.11
C GLY A 77 -4.11 12.77 10.54
N LEU A 78 -3.46 11.62 10.38
CA LEU A 78 -4.08 10.41 9.84
C LEU A 78 -4.72 9.54 10.94
N ARG A 79 -5.86 8.95 10.59
CA ARG A 79 -6.60 7.95 11.39
C ARG A 79 -6.51 6.63 10.67
N LEU A 80 -5.57 5.81 11.10
CA LEU A 80 -5.28 4.53 10.46
C LEU A 80 -5.96 3.38 11.19
N ASP A 81 -6.39 2.39 10.41
CA ASP A 81 -6.78 1.08 10.92
C ASP A 81 -5.58 0.13 10.83
N PRO A 82 -4.99 -0.30 11.97
CA PRO A 82 -3.85 -1.20 11.98
C PRO A 82 -4.12 -2.54 11.29
N GLU A 83 -5.37 -3.03 11.28
CA GLU A 83 -5.72 -4.32 10.68
C GLU A 83 -5.49 -4.34 9.17
N LYS A 84 -5.61 -3.18 8.51
CA LYS A 84 -5.35 -3.03 7.07
C LYS A 84 -3.89 -3.26 6.69
N TYR A 85 -2.97 -3.10 7.64
CA TYR A 85 -1.54 -3.30 7.41
C TYR A 85 -1.05 -4.68 7.85
N ASP A 86 -1.81 -5.38 8.69
CA ASP A 86 -1.46 -6.75 9.09
C ASP A 86 -1.70 -7.78 7.98
N ILE A 87 -2.53 -7.43 6.99
CA ILE A 87 -2.72 -8.22 5.78
C ILE A 87 -1.71 -7.91 4.66
N ALA A 88 -0.89 -6.86 4.81
CA ALA A 88 0.13 -6.49 3.83
C ALA A 88 1.40 -7.36 3.99
N GLY A 89 1.84 -8.01 2.91
CA GLY A 89 3.01 -8.89 2.95
C GLY A 89 2.85 -10.01 3.99
N LYS A 90 3.70 -10.00 5.03
CA LYS A 90 3.68 -10.89 6.21
C LYS A 90 3.25 -10.16 7.50
N GLY A 91 2.53 -9.06 7.34
CA GLY A 91 1.94 -8.25 8.39
C GLY A 91 2.81 -7.12 8.91
N LEU A 92 2.27 -6.42 9.91
CA LEU A 92 2.86 -5.19 10.44
C LEU A 92 4.05 -5.52 11.36
N ALA A 93 5.23 -4.96 11.07
CA ALA A 93 6.41 -5.02 11.91
C ALA A 93 6.47 -3.87 12.92
N ALA A 94 6.25 -2.63 12.47
CA ALA A 94 6.16 -1.46 13.34
C ALA A 94 5.24 -0.38 12.76
N GLY A 95 4.54 0.34 13.64
CA GLY A 95 3.79 1.55 13.31
C GLY A 95 4.37 2.74 14.06
N MET A 96 4.62 3.85 13.37
CA MET A 96 5.24 5.05 13.93
C MET A 96 4.52 6.30 13.45
N THR A 97 4.13 7.15 14.38
CA THR A 97 3.57 8.48 14.07
C THR A 97 4.68 9.51 14.04
N TYR A 98 4.70 10.38 13.03
CA TYR A 98 5.62 11.51 12.94
C TYR A 98 4.88 12.85 12.76
N GLN A 99 5.55 13.93 13.09
CA GLN A 99 5.13 15.30 12.75
C GLN A 99 5.79 15.71 11.45
N LYS A 100 5.11 16.47 10.58
CA LYS A 100 5.56 16.86 9.21
C LYS A 100 6.98 17.48 9.11
N ASN A 101 7.58 17.86 10.24
CA ASN A 101 8.95 18.39 10.36
C ASN A 101 9.95 17.45 11.08
N GLN A 102 9.56 16.21 11.33
CA GLN A 102 10.34 15.14 11.96
C GLN A 102 10.31 13.90 11.07
N VAL A 103 10.79 14.03 9.83
CA VAL A 103 11.02 12.84 9.01
C VAL A 103 12.12 12.02 9.71
N PRO A 104 11.94 10.70 9.94
CA PRO A 104 13.01 9.85 10.43
C PRO A 104 14.05 9.65 9.31
N VAL A 105 14.85 10.68 9.04
CA VAL A 105 16.07 10.59 8.23
C VAL A 105 17.16 9.97 9.10
N LYS A 106 17.01 8.70 9.46
CA LYS A 106 18.13 7.89 9.97
C LYS A 106 18.04 6.47 9.44
N GLN A 107 18.18 6.36 8.13
CA GLN A 107 18.94 5.25 7.56
C GLN A 107 19.86 5.83 6.49
N GLN A 108 21.13 5.47 6.60
CA GLN A 108 22.25 6.02 5.85
C GLN A 108 22.04 5.71 4.36
N GLY A 109 21.49 6.66 3.58
CA GLY A 109 21.31 6.43 2.14
C GLY A 109 20.39 7.40 1.38
N ILE A 110 19.42 8.05 2.02
CA ILE A 110 18.51 8.97 1.31
C ILE A 110 18.64 10.38 1.90
N THR A 111 19.44 11.22 1.25
CA THR A 111 19.70 12.63 1.65
C THR A 111 18.88 13.66 0.86
N HIS A 112 17.77 13.27 0.22
CA HIS A 112 16.91 14.26 -0.45
C HIS A 112 15.80 14.75 0.47
N ASP A 113 15.69 16.08 0.57
CA ASP A 113 14.56 16.76 1.21
C ASP A 113 13.31 16.49 0.35
N TRP A 114 12.34 15.76 0.91
CA TRP A 114 11.09 15.40 0.24
C TRP A 114 10.21 16.63 -0.12
N ARG A 115 10.61 17.85 0.27
CA ARG A 115 10.00 19.10 -0.18
C ARG A 115 10.32 19.46 -1.65
N GLU A 116 11.28 18.81 -2.29
CA GLU A 116 11.73 19.14 -3.66
C GLU A 116 11.07 18.29 -4.77
N ILE A 117 10.14 17.41 -4.40
CA ILE A 117 9.42 16.49 -5.32
C ILE A 117 7.92 16.84 -5.45
N GLY A 118 7.57 18.09 -5.17
CA GLY A 118 6.24 18.67 -5.40
C GLY A 118 6.33 20.04 -6.05
#